data_AF-A0A0F9K5D9-F1
#
_entry.id   AF-A0A0F9K5D9-F1
#
_cell.length_a   1.000
_cell.length_b   1.000
_cell.length_c   1.000
_cell.angle_alpha   90.00
_cell.angle_beta   90.00
_cell.angle_gamma   90.00
#
_symmetry.space_group_name_H-M   'P 1'
#
loop_
_entity.id
_entity.type
_entity.pdbx_description
1 polymer ?
#
loop_
_entity_poly.entity_id
_entity_poly.type
_entity_poly.pdbx_seq_one_letter_code
_entity_poly.pdbx_strand_id
1 'polypeptide(L)'
;MMAKEYKFSEEHRRKIGEAIKGKNHPNYGKRGNKSKLGQHLSEETKKKIGNKSRGRRHSIKTKYKISEGRKGKYGLENNPNWKGGISFEPYSKEFNKQLKELIRKRDKYKCRECSIHQNNLTTKTGKSYILLIHHIDYNKLNCLPTTNLLSLCRKCHLKTNYKREYWIKHFKEMTTK
;
A
#
# COMPACT_ATOMS: atom_id res chain seq x y z
N MET A 1 24.52 -16.07 8.00
CA MET A 1 23.94 -17.30 7.40
C MET A 1 23.11 -16.90 6.19
N MET A 2 23.53 -17.29 4.98
CA MET A 2 22.83 -17.01 3.73
C MET A 2 21.47 -17.72 3.75
N ALA A 3 20.38 -17.01 3.43
CA ALA A 3 19.07 -17.64 3.25
C ALA A 3 19.19 -18.63 2.09
N LYS A 4 19.12 -19.94 2.38
CA LYS A 4 19.12 -20.97 1.33
C LYS A 4 17.97 -20.67 0.36
N GLU A 5 18.32 -20.32 -0.86
CA GLU A 5 17.38 -20.15 -1.94
C GLU A 5 16.78 -21.52 -2.23
N TYR A 6 15.62 -21.82 -1.63
CA TYR A 6 14.92 -23.08 -1.92
C TYR A 6 14.25 -22.96 -3.29
N LYS A 7 15.07 -23.05 -4.33
CA LYS A 7 14.61 -23.27 -5.70
C LYS A 7 14.41 -24.76 -5.85
N PHE A 8 13.19 -25.17 -6.18
CA PHE A 8 12.95 -26.53 -6.66
C PHE A 8 13.93 -26.83 -7.79
N SER A 9 14.65 -27.95 -7.68
CA SER A 9 15.52 -28.43 -8.74
C SER A 9 14.72 -28.59 -10.03
N GLU A 10 15.40 -28.47 -11.15
CA GLU A 10 14.78 -28.70 -12.45
C GLU A 10 14.16 -30.10 -12.54
N GLU A 11 14.83 -31.09 -11.95
CA GLU A 11 14.31 -32.45 -11.81
C GLU A 11 13.01 -32.51 -10.98
N HIS A 12 12.91 -31.76 -9.87
CA HIS A 12 11.70 -31.70 -9.07
C HIS A 12 10.55 -31.05 -9.84
N ARG A 13 10.82 -29.97 -10.59
CA ARG A 13 9.82 -29.33 -11.47
C ARG A 13 9.37 -30.28 -12.57
N ARG A 14 10.30 -31.02 -13.17
CA ARG A 14 10.01 -32.06 -14.17
C ARG A 14 9.09 -33.14 -13.59
N LYS A 15 9.43 -33.69 -12.41
CA LYS A 15 8.60 -34.72 -11.72
C LYS A 15 7.17 -34.24 -11.45
N ILE A 16 7.02 -33.00 -10.96
CA ILE A 16 5.69 -32.40 -10.79
C ILE A 16 4.97 -32.33 -12.14
N GLY A 17 5.63 -31.80 -13.17
CA GLY A 17 5.08 -31.66 -14.51
C GLY A 17 4.61 -32.99 -15.10
N GLU A 18 5.41 -34.05 -14.97
CA GLU A 18 5.08 -35.40 -15.42
C GLU A 18 3.88 -36.00 -14.66
N ALA A 19 3.85 -35.83 -13.33
CA ALA A 19 2.77 -36.33 -12.50
C ALA A 19 1.41 -35.70 -12.84
N ILE A 20 1.39 -34.45 -13.31
CA ILE A 20 0.16 -33.72 -13.66
C ILE A 20 -0.07 -33.57 -15.16
N LYS A 21 0.65 -34.32 -16.01
CA LYS A 21 0.53 -34.24 -17.48
C LYS A 21 -0.64 -35.08 -18.00
N GLY A 22 -1.31 -34.57 -19.02
CA GLY A 22 -2.31 -35.33 -19.79
C GLY A 22 -3.44 -35.87 -18.91
N LYS A 23 -3.76 -37.17 -19.09
CA LYS A 23 -4.85 -37.87 -18.39
C LYS A 23 -4.73 -37.88 -16.87
N ASN A 24 -3.52 -37.69 -16.34
CA ASN A 24 -3.27 -37.68 -14.89
C ASN A 24 -3.68 -36.36 -14.23
N HIS A 25 -3.91 -35.30 -15.00
CA HIS A 25 -4.33 -34.03 -14.44
C HIS A 25 -5.72 -34.16 -13.80
N PRO A 26 -5.95 -33.70 -12.55
CA PRO A 26 -7.25 -33.82 -11.86
C PRO A 26 -8.45 -33.17 -12.59
N ASN A 27 -8.15 -32.27 -13.53
CA ASN A 27 -9.13 -31.61 -14.39
C ASN A 27 -9.10 -32.08 -15.86
N TYR A 28 -8.34 -33.12 -16.19
CA TYR A 28 -8.32 -33.67 -17.55
C TYR A 28 -9.73 -34.14 -17.95
N GLY A 29 -10.19 -33.76 -19.15
CA GLY A 29 -11.52 -34.09 -19.65
C GLY A 29 -12.70 -33.37 -18.98
N LYS A 30 -12.46 -32.57 -17.92
CA LYS A 30 -13.53 -31.79 -17.26
C LYS A 30 -13.76 -30.48 -18.03
N ARG A 31 -14.94 -30.31 -18.63
CA ARG A 31 -15.37 -29.08 -19.32
C ARG A 31 -16.65 -28.51 -18.71
N GLY A 32 -16.88 -27.21 -18.87
CA GLY A 32 -18.07 -26.52 -18.36
C GLY A 32 -18.26 -26.72 -16.85
N ASN A 33 -19.49 -27.05 -16.44
CA ASN A 33 -19.87 -27.24 -15.03
C ASN A 33 -19.12 -28.37 -14.29
N LYS A 34 -18.41 -29.26 -15.01
CA LYS A 34 -17.56 -30.29 -14.39
C LYS A 34 -16.20 -29.73 -13.96
N SER A 35 -15.77 -28.59 -14.52
CA SER A 35 -14.58 -27.86 -14.10
C SER A 35 -14.94 -26.83 -13.04
N LYS A 36 -14.17 -26.78 -11.95
CA LYS A 36 -14.31 -25.74 -10.91
C LYS A 36 -13.53 -24.47 -11.26
N LEU A 37 -12.88 -24.44 -12.43
CA LEU A 37 -12.09 -23.30 -12.89
C LEU A 37 -13.01 -22.09 -13.13
N GLY A 38 -12.71 -20.97 -12.49
CA GLY A 38 -13.51 -19.74 -12.57
C GLY A 38 -14.79 -19.72 -11.72
N GLN A 39 -15.10 -20.79 -10.99
CA GLN A 39 -16.27 -20.83 -10.11
C GLN A 39 -16.02 -20.04 -8.82
N HIS A 40 -16.88 -19.07 -8.53
CA HIS A 40 -16.85 -18.35 -7.25
C HIS A 40 -17.48 -19.21 -6.13
N LEU A 41 -16.86 -19.18 -4.95
CA LEU A 41 -17.43 -19.80 -3.75
C LEU A 41 -18.71 -19.09 -3.34
N SER A 42 -19.69 -19.85 -2.84
CA SER A 42 -20.89 -19.26 -2.21
C SER A 42 -20.51 -18.45 -0.96
N GLU A 43 -21.34 -17.46 -0.62
CA GLU A 43 -21.14 -16.64 0.59
C GLU A 43 -21.12 -17.49 1.86
N GLU A 44 -21.96 -18.52 1.93
CA GLU A 44 -21.97 -19.46 3.05
C GLU A 44 -20.62 -20.20 3.17
N THR A 45 -20.07 -20.67 2.05
CA THR A 45 -18.76 -21.36 2.05
C THR A 45 -17.63 -20.41 2.45
N LYS A 46 -17.63 -19.17 1.92
CA LYS A 46 -16.67 -18.13 2.32
C LYS A 46 -16.76 -17.86 3.83
N LYS A 47 -17.97 -17.79 4.38
CA LYS A 47 -18.21 -17.59 5.82
C LYS A 47 -17.66 -18.75 6.65
N LYS A 48 -17.89 -20.00 6.25
CA LYS A 48 -17.34 -21.19 6.94
C LYS A 48 -15.80 -21.18 6.96
N ILE A 49 -15.16 -20.89 5.83
CA ILE A 49 -13.69 -20.77 5.73
C ILE A 49 -13.17 -19.63 6.61
N GLY A 50 -13.84 -18.47 6.57
CA GLY A 50 -13.50 -17.31 7.39
C GLY A 50 -13.62 -17.61 8.88
N ASN A 51 -14.70 -18.25 9.31
CA ASN A 51 -14.93 -18.64 10.70
C ASN A 51 -13.85 -19.59 11.21
N LYS A 52 -13.52 -20.64 10.44
CA LYS A 52 -12.47 -21.61 10.81
C LYS A 52 -11.08 -20.98 10.91
N SER A 53 -10.81 -19.93 10.14
CA SER A 53 -9.51 -19.24 10.11
C SER A 53 -9.42 -18.07 11.09
N ARG A 54 -10.54 -17.61 11.65
CA ARG A 54 -10.58 -16.44 12.53
C ARG A 54 -9.78 -16.71 13.80
N GLY A 55 -8.91 -15.76 14.15
CA GLY A 55 -8.06 -15.87 15.34
C GLY A 55 -6.85 -16.80 15.20
N ARG A 56 -6.69 -17.50 14.07
CA ARG A 56 -5.52 -18.35 13.83
C ARG A 56 -4.24 -17.52 13.87
N ARG A 57 -3.30 -17.89 14.75
CA ARG A 57 -1.98 -17.25 14.85
C ARG A 57 -0.91 -18.21 14.37
N HIS A 58 0.05 -17.72 13.59
CA HIS A 58 1.25 -18.49 13.28
C HIS A 58 2.08 -18.72 14.55
N SER A 59 2.68 -19.90 14.66
CA SER A 59 3.66 -20.19 15.71
C SER A 59 4.86 -19.26 15.60
N ILE A 60 5.59 -19.06 16.70
CA ILE A 60 6.80 -18.22 16.73
C ILE A 60 7.81 -18.74 15.70
N LYS A 61 8.04 -20.05 15.63
CA LYS A 61 8.92 -20.69 14.64
C LYS A 61 8.52 -20.39 13.20
N THR A 62 7.22 -20.43 12.88
CA THR A 62 6.73 -20.08 11.54
C THR A 62 6.90 -18.59 11.25
N LYS A 63 6.62 -17.70 12.20
CA LYS A 63 6.85 -16.25 12.05
C LYS A 63 8.33 -15.96 11.76
N TYR A 64 9.24 -16.63 12.47
CA TYR A 64 10.67 -16.51 12.27
C TYR A 64 11.07 -16.92 10.84
N LYS A 65 10.62 -18.09 10.36
CA LYS A 65 10.90 -18.55 8.98
C LYS A 65 10.39 -17.57 7.91
N ILE A 66 9.20 -17.01 8.12
CA ILE A 66 8.64 -15.99 7.21
C ILE A 66 9.50 -14.72 7.22
N SER A 67 9.92 -14.27 8.41
CA SER A 67 10.78 -13.09 8.59
C SER A 67 12.12 -13.28 7.86
N GLU A 68 12.81 -14.40 8.12
CA GLU A 68 14.08 -14.72 7.49
C GLU A 68 13.97 -14.81 5.97
N GLY A 69 12.90 -15.46 5.46
CA GLY A 69 12.67 -15.57 4.02
C GLY A 69 12.32 -14.24 3.31
N ARG A 70 11.98 -13.19 4.07
CA ARG A 70 11.69 -11.84 3.57
C ARG A 70 12.85 -10.86 3.75
N LYS A 71 13.83 -11.19 4.60
CA LYS A 71 14.97 -10.32 4.90
C LYS A 71 15.71 -9.98 3.61
N GLY A 72 15.96 -8.68 3.39
CA GLY A 72 16.64 -8.17 2.18
C GLY A 72 15.81 -8.12 0.89
N LYS A 73 14.65 -8.80 0.81
CA LYS A 73 13.85 -8.86 -0.44
C LYS A 73 13.14 -7.58 -0.83
N TYR A 74 12.81 -6.73 0.14
CA TYR A 74 12.03 -5.50 -0.08
C TYR A 74 12.66 -4.31 0.66
N GLY A 75 13.96 -4.37 0.94
CA GLY A 75 14.70 -3.27 1.54
C GLY A 75 15.38 -2.43 0.45
N LEU A 76 15.49 -1.12 0.69
CA LEU A 76 16.23 -0.19 -0.18
C LEU A 76 15.80 -0.34 -1.65
N GLU A 77 16.75 -0.59 -2.57
CA GLU A 77 16.50 -0.66 -4.03
C GLU A 77 15.54 -1.78 -4.43
N ASN A 78 15.41 -2.81 -3.60
CA ASN A 78 14.49 -3.91 -3.89
C ASN A 78 13.02 -3.53 -3.60
N ASN A 79 12.77 -2.37 -2.98
CA ASN A 79 11.42 -1.85 -2.82
C ASN A 79 11.06 -0.99 -4.04
N PRO A 80 10.06 -1.37 -4.86
CA PRO A 80 9.66 -0.59 -6.04
C PRO A 80 9.13 0.82 -5.70
N ASN A 81 8.78 1.07 -4.43
CA ASN A 81 8.38 2.39 -3.96
C ASN A 81 9.55 3.21 -3.41
N TRP A 82 10.76 2.65 -3.28
CA TRP A 82 11.92 3.47 -2.92
C TRP A 82 12.30 4.37 -4.08
N LYS A 83 12.78 5.55 -3.74
CA LYS A 83 13.06 6.63 -4.68
C LYS A 83 14.41 7.26 -4.29
N GLY A 84 15.43 6.43 -4.12
CA GLY A 84 16.81 6.91 -3.85
C GLY A 84 16.96 7.78 -2.60
N GLY A 85 16.11 7.61 -1.59
CA GLY A 85 16.26 8.33 -0.32
C GLY A 85 15.71 9.77 -0.32
N ILE A 86 14.88 10.17 -1.28
CA ILE A 86 14.22 11.50 -1.30
C ILE A 86 13.54 11.90 0.02
N SER A 87 13.17 10.94 0.89
CA SER A 87 12.63 11.23 2.22
C SER A 87 13.63 11.91 3.15
N PHE A 88 14.93 11.67 2.96
CA PHE A 88 16.03 12.24 3.75
C PHE A 88 16.44 13.65 3.29
N GLU A 89 16.04 14.06 2.09
CA GLU A 89 16.32 15.41 1.59
C GLU A 89 15.70 16.48 2.50
N PRO A 90 16.41 17.59 2.72
CA PRO A 90 15.91 18.67 3.56
C PRO A 90 14.68 19.34 2.94
N TYR A 91 13.84 19.92 3.79
CA TYR A 91 12.81 20.86 3.34
C TYR A 91 13.40 22.27 3.23
N SER A 92 12.80 23.10 2.39
CA SER A 92 13.11 24.55 2.40
C SER A 92 12.84 25.16 3.78
N LYS A 93 13.62 26.18 4.16
CA LYS A 93 13.40 26.96 5.39
C LYS A 93 12.00 27.61 5.43
N GLU A 94 11.41 27.86 4.27
CA GLU A 94 10.06 28.38 4.10
C GLU A 94 8.99 27.40 4.59
N PHE A 95 9.26 26.09 4.59
CA PHE A 95 8.33 25.04 5.02
C PHE A 95 8.19 24.94 6.55
N ASN A 96 8.02 26.09 7.18
CA ASN A 96 7.98 26.30 8.62
C ASN A 96 6.55 26.21 9.19
N LYS A 97 6.41 26.44 10.50
CA LYS A 97 5.12 26.38 11.21
C LYS A 97 4.12 27.44 10.72
N GLN A 98 4.60 28.64 10.40
CA GLN A 98 3.76 29.75 9.95
C GLN A 98 3.16 29.44 8.58
N LEU A 99 3.98 29.03 7.61
CA LEU A 99 3.48 28.63 6.29
C LEU A 99 2.45 27.50 6.41
N LYS A 100 2.76 26.45 7.19
CA LYS A 100 1.84 25.33 7.38
C LYS A 100 0.49 25.78 7.94
N GLU A 101 0.49 26.74 8.86
CA GLU A 101 -0.73 27.29 9.43
C GLU A 101 -1.52 28.15 8.44
N LEU A 102 -0.83 28.95 7.62
CA LEU A 102 -1.46 29.71 6.53
C LEU A 102 -2.19 28.78 5.55
N ILE A 103 -1.58 27.66 5.16
CA ILE A 103 -2.22 26.68 4.28
C ILE A 103 -3.46 26.07 4.93
N ARG A 104 -3.40 25.70 6.22
CA ARG A 104 -4.58 25.17 6.94
C ARG A 104 -5.71 26.19 7.02
N LYS A 105 -5.40 27.46 7.32
CA LYS A 105 -6.39 28.55 7.37
C LYS A 105 -7.06 28.75 6.01
N ARG A 106 -6.27 28.83 4.93
CA ARG A 106 -6.77 28.92 3.55
C ARG A 106 -7.73 27.77 3.23
N ASP A 107 -7.34 26.55 3.61
CA ASP A 107 -8.15 25.34 3.38
C ASP A 107 -9.30 25.18 4.39
N LYS A 108 -9.58 26.20 5.21
CA LYS A 108 -10.63 26.21 6.24
C LYS A 108 -10.52 25.03 7.20
N TYR A 109 -9.29 24.62 7.51
CA TYR A 109 -8.95 23.45 8.32
C TYR A 109 -9.64 22.16 7.85
N LYS A 110 -9.88 22.03 6.55
CA LYS A 110 -10.44 20.83 5.91
C LYS A 110 -9.39 20.14 5.05
N CYS A 111 -9.45 18.81 5.05
CA CYS A 111 -8.71 18.02 4.07
C CYS A 111 -9.19 18.36 2.65
N ARG A 112 -8.29 18.73 1.74
CA ARG A 112 -8.65 19.08 0.36
C ARG A 112 -9.15 17.90 -0.48
N GLU A 113 -8.90 16.67 -0.04
CA GLU A 113 -9.34 15.46 -0.74
C GLU A 113 -10.68 14.90 -0.24
N CYS A 114 -10.90 14.88 1.09
CA CYS A 114 -12.11 14.24 1.67
C CYS A 114 -12.94 15.17 2.56
N SER A 115 -12.61 16.46 2.59
CA SER A 115 -13.33 17.53 3.29
C SER A 115 -13.48 17.38 4.80
N ILE A 116 -12.90 16.34 5.42
CA ILE A 116 -12.93 16.16 6.87
C ILE A 116 -12.24 17.36 7.55
N HIS A 117 -12.93 17.94 8.53
CA HIS A 117 -12.40 19.03 9.32
C HIS A 117 -11.39 18.51 10.36
N GLN A 118 -10.37 19.31 10.67
CA GLN A 118 -9.30 18.96 11.60
C GLN A 118 -9.81 18.51 12.98
N ASN A 119 -10.86 19.14 13.49
CA ASN A 119 -11.45 18.80 14.80
C ASN A 119 -12.01 17.36 14.85
N ASN A 120 -12.27 16.75 13.68
CA ASN A 120 -12.81 15.39 13.57
C ASN A 120 -11.70 14.35 13.33
N LEU A 121 -10.42 14.73 13.44
CA LEU A 121 -9.28 13.85 13.18
C LEU A 121 -8.79 13.20 14.46
N THR A 122 -9.07 11.91 14.63
CA THR A 122 -8.62 11.09 15.77
C THR A 122 -7.96 9.79 15.34
N THR A 123 -7.00 9.30 16.13
CA THR A 123 -6.42 7.96 15.95
C THR A 123 -7.40 6.90 16.44
N LYS A 124 -7.10 5.62 16.16
CA LYS A 124 -7.85 4.48 16.73
C LYS A 124 -7.86 4.45 18.26
N THR A 125 -6.89 5.12 18.90
CA THR A 125 -6.79 5.25 20.35
C THR A 125 -7.44 6.53 20.87
N GLY A 126 -8.19 7.26 20.04
CA GLY A 126 -8.87 8.51 20.41
C GLY A 126 -7.99 9.76 20.42
N LYS A 127 -6.70 9.68 20.07
CA LYS A 127 -5.80 10.84 20.10
C LYS A 127 -6.06 11.76 18.91
N SER A 128 -6.35 13.03 19.16
CA SER A 128 -6.51 14.03 18.10
C SER A 128 -5.21 14.32 17.37
N TYR A 129 -5.29 14.67 16.09
CA TYR A 129 -4.15 15.10 15.28
C TYR A 129 -4.56 16.17 14.25
N ILE A 130 -3.57 16.89 13.74
CA ILE A 130 -3.79 18.00 12.81
C ILE A 130 -3.58 17.60 11.35
N LEU A 131 -4.07 18.43 10.42
CA LEU A 131 -3.83 18.26 8.99
C LEU A 131 -2.34 18.38 8.66
N LEU A 132 -1.89 17.53 7.74
CA LEU A 132 -0.54 17.53 7.17
C LEU A 132 -0.54 18.40 5.92
N ILE A 133 0.59 19.07 5.65
CA ILE A 133 0.75 19.84 4.42
C ILE A 133 1.53 19.00 3.41
N HIS A 134 0.96 18.90 2.21
CA HIS A 134 1.49 18.10 1.11
C HIS A 134 1.96 19.02 -0.02
N HIS A 135 3.11 18.67 -0.63
CA HIS A 135 3.61 19.29 -1.85
C HIS A 135 3.03 18.52 -3.04
N ILE A 136 2.27 19.20 -3.90
CA ILE A 136 1.57 18.58 -5.03
C ILE A 136 2.56 17.94 -6.01
N ASP A 137 3.66 18.62 -6.30
CA ASP A 137 4.72 18.14 -7.20
C ASP A 137 5.77 17.22 -6.53
N TYR A 138 5.62 16.96 -5.22
CA TYR A 138 6.58 16.20 -4.40
C TYR A 138 7.98 16.83 -4.27
N ASN A 139 8.19 18.06 -4.73
CA ASN A 139 9.41 18.81 -4.55
C ASN A 139 9.37 19.57 -3.22
N LYS A 140 10.17 19.13 -2.25
CA LYS A 140 10.24 19.71 -0.89
C LYS A 140 10.76 21.15 -0.84
N LEU A 141 11.32 21.64 -1.94
CA LEU A 141 11.81 23.01 -2.07
C LEU A 141 10.74 23.93 -2.67
N ASN A 142 9.73 23.39 -3.37
CA ASN A 142 8.66 24.19 -3.98
C ASN A 142 7.56 24.52 -2.96
N CYS A 143 7.77 25.56 -2.16
CA CYS A 143 6.85 25.96 -1.10
C CYS A 143 5.77 26.97 -1.53
N LEU A 144 5.44 27.05 -2.83
CA LEU A 144 4.44 28.00 -3.35
C LEU A 144 3.07 27.78 -2.69
N PRO A 145 2.59 28.73 -1.85
CA PRO A 145 1.44 28.48 -1.00
C PRO A 145 0.17 28.18 -1.79
N THR A 146 -0.07 28.93 -2.87
CA THR A 146 -1.33 28.91 -3.62
C THR A 146 -1.43 27.76 -4.62
N THR A 147 -0.30 27.35 -5.22
CA THR A 147 -0.29 26.44 -6.37
C THR A 147 0.33 25.07 -6.09
N ASN A 148 1.14 24.92 -5.03
CA ASN A 148 1.84 23.66 -4.77
C ASN A 148 1.59 23.05 -3.38
N LEU A 149 0.99 23.79 -2.44
CA LEU A 149 0.72 23.29 -1.09
C LEU A 149 -0.77 23.10 -0.82
N LEU A 150 -1.11 22.00 -0.15
CA LEU A 150 -2.48 21.72 0.30
C LEU A 150 -2.53 20.94 1.62
N SER A 151 -3.65 21.05 2.32
CA SER A 151 -3.91 20.36 3.59
C SER A 151 -4.57 18.99 3.35
N LEU A 152 -3.97 17.93 3.90
CA LEU A 152 -4.52 16.56 3.86
C LEU A 152 -4.62 15.94 5.27
N CYS A 153 -5.64 15.12 5.47
CA CYS A 153 -5.66 14.19 6.61
C CYS A 153 -4.65 13.06 6.38
N ARG A 154 -4.24 12.36 7.45
CA ARG A 154 -3.28 11.25 7.38
C ARG A 154 -3.72 10.17 6.38
N LYS A 155 -5.00 9.83 6.35
CA LYS A 155 -5.55 8.82 5.43
C LYS A 155 -5.34 9.21 3.96
N CYS A 156 -5.66 10.45 3.59
CA CYS A 156 -5.50 10.93 2.22
C CYS A 156 -4.03 11.12 1.86
N HIS A 157 -3.21 11.69 2.76
CA HIS A 157 -1.77 11.83 2.54
C HIS A 157 -1.08 10.48 2.29
N LEU A 158 -1.50 9.40 2.96
CA LEU A 158 -0.93 8.07 2.68
C LEU A 158 -1.27 7.54 1.29
N LYS A 159 -2.42 7.93 0.72
CA LYS A 159 -2.80 7.53 -0.65
C LYS A 159 -1.86 8.17 -1.69
N THR A 160 -1.34 9.36 -1.41
CA THR A 160 -0.50 10.10 -2.35
C THR A 160 0.94 9.57 -2.39
N ASN A 161 1.30 8.58 -1.57
CA ASN A 161 2.64 8.00 -1.60
C ASN A 161 2.92 7.13 -2.83
N TYR A 162 1.89 6.66 -3.53
CA TYR A 162 1.99 5.85 -4.76
C TYR A 162 1.26 6.54 -5.93
N LYS A 163 1.58 6.15 -7.18
CA LYS A 163 1.00 6.75 -8.41
C LYS A 163 1.07 8.29 -8.42
N ARG A 164 2.28 8.84 -8.20
CA ARG A 164 2.49 10.29 -8.07
C ARG A 164 1.96 11.10 -9.25
N GLU A 165 2.15 10.62 -10.47
CA GLU A 165 1.65 11.28 -11.70
C GLU A 165 0.14 11.52 -11.66
N TYR A 166 -0.63 10.52 -11.22
CA TYR A 166 -2.07 10.65 -11.04
C TYR A 166 -2.42 11.74 -10.02
N TRP A 167 -1.76 11.75 -8.86
CA TRP A 167 -2.04 12.71 -7.79
C TRP A 167 -1.60 14.14 -8.14
N ILE A 168 -0.49 14.30 -8.85
CA ILE A 168 -0.04 15.58 -9.40
C ILE A 168 -1.16 16.15 -10.29
N LYS A 169 -1.64 15.35 -11.25
CA LYS A 169 -2.70 15.78 -12.18
C LYS A 169 -4.00 16.13 -11.43
N HIS A 170 -4.48 15.22 -10.58
CA HIS A 170 -5.70 15.41 -9.79
C HIS A 170 -5.68 16.69 -8.95
N PHE A 171 -4.59 16.95 -8.24
CA PHE A 171 -4.53 18.16 -7.40
C PHE A 171 -4.30 19.44 -8.18
N LYS A 172 -3.54 19.41 -9.31
CA LYS A 172 -3.41 20.56 -10.20
C LYS A 172 -4.77 20.98 -10.79
N GLU A 173 -5.58 20.02 -11.23
CA GLU A 173 -6.93 20.28 -11.74
C GLU A 173 -7.85 20.85 -10.65
N MET A 174 -7.67 20.42 -9.40
CA MET A 174 -8.43 20.92 -8.25
C MET A 174 -8.04 22.35 -7.84
N THR A 175 -6.78 22.77 -8.01
CA THR A 175 -6.31 24.11 -7.65
C THR A 175 -6.56 25.17 -8.74
N THR A 176 -6.93 24.73 -9.96
CA THR A 176 -7.23 25.63 -11.09
C THR A 176 -8.70 26.06 -11.12
N LYS A 177 -9.54 25.43 -10.29
CA LYS A 177 -10.97 25.75 -10.11
C LYS A 177 -11.17 26.61 -8.87
#